data_AF-A0AAW5FDD3-F1
#
_entry.id   AF-A0AAW5FDD3-F1
#
_cell.length_a   1.000
_cell.length_b   1.000
_cell.length_c   1.000
_cell.angle_alpha   90.00
_cell.angle_beta   90.00
_cell.angle_gamma   90.00
#
_symmetry.space_group_name_H-M   'P 1'
#
loop_
_entity.id
_entity.type
_entity.pdbx_description
1 polymer ?
#
loop_
_entity_poly.entity_id
_entity_poly.type
_entity_poly.pdbx_seq_one_letter_code
_entity_poly.pdbx_strand_id
1 'polypeptide(L)'
;MPRPLTPAERDLVAFILGQHSPLQDHFGLVEEMNDGGMGSLLFVGAADRRFGRCIGECEFDDADGVLVSVALNLGQRDELFELDLWKVDFSPLQRIAVLGDVRPSRWLRHTLR
;
A
#
# COMPACT_ATOMS: atom_id res chain seq x y z
N MET A 1 -14.12 -5.94 8.68
CA MET A 1 -14.73 -7.01 7.86
C MET A 1 -14.10 -6.96 6.49
N PRO A 2 -13.85 -8.11 5.85
CA PRO A 2 -13.33 -8.17 4.49
C PRO A 2 -14.17 -7.36 3.50
N ARG A 3 -13.53 -6.53 2.69
CA ARG A 3 -14.16 -5.75 1.62
C ARG A 3 -13.25 -5.69 0.39
N PRO A 4 -13.77 -5.43 -0.82
CA PRO A 4 -12.92 -5.09 -1.94
C PRO A 4 -12.12 -3.81 -1.66
N LEU A 5 -10.98 -3.64 -2.36
CA LEU A 5 -10.28 -2.37 -2.43
C LEU A 5 -11.23 -1.28 -2.95
N THR A 6 -11.16 -0.10 -2.35
CA THR A 6 -11.75 1.11 -2.95
C THR A 6 -11.00 1.49 -4.23
N PRO A 7 -11.56 2.35 -5.10
CA PRO A 7 -10.86 2.80 -6.29
C PRO A 7 -9.49 3.43 -5.99
N ALA A 8 -9.39 4.28 -4.95
CA ALA A 8 -8.14 4.94 -4.60
C ALA A 8 -7.07 3.95 -4.07
N GLU A 9 -7.47 2.97 -3.26
CA GLU A 9 -6.54 1.92 -2.79
C GLU A 9 -6.06 1.04 -3.94
N ARG A 10 -6.96 0.69 -4.86
CA ARG A 10 -6.63 -0.05 -6.08
C ARG A 10 -5.62 0.72 -6.93
N ASP A 11 -5.80 2.04 -7.05
CA ASP A 11 -4.89 2.91 -7.78
C ASP A 11 -3.50 2.92 -7.14
N LEU A 12 -3.39 2.97 -5.80
CA LEU A 12 -2.10 2.84 -5.10
C LEU A 12 -1.40 1.51 -5.42
N VAL A 13 -2.13 0.40 -5.29
CA VAL A 13 -1.58 -0.94 -5.53
C VAL A 13 -1.15 -1.07 -7.00
N ALA A 14 -1.97 -0.62 -7.94
CA ALA A 14 -1.67 -0.65 -9.37
C ALA A 14 -0.48 0.25 -9.73
N PHE A 15 -0.37 1.43 -9.11
CA PHE A 15 0.77 2.33 -9.28
C PHE A 15 2.08 1.65 -8.87
N ILE A 16 2.09 0.99 -7.70
CA ILE A 16 3.28 0.31 -7.18
C ILE A 16 3.66 -0.91 -8.05
N LEU A 17 2.67 -1.73 -8.43
CA LEU A 17 2.91 -2.95 -9.23
C LEU A 17 3.32 -2.66 -10.67
N GLY A 18 2.95 -1.50 -11.21
CA GLY A 18 3.15 -1.14 -12.60
C GLY A 18 2.25 -1.90 -13.57
N GLN A 19 2.10 -1.36 -14.80
CA GLN A 19 1.08 -1.76 -15.78
C GLN A 19 1.17 -3.22 -16.30
N HIS A 20 2.21 -3.97 -15.98
CA HIS A 20 2.40 -5.34 -16.47
C HIS A 20 2.42 -6.41 -15.37
N SER A 21 2.09 -6.07 -14.13
CA SER A 21 2.06 -7.08 -13.07
C SER A 21 0.88 -8.05 -13.26
N PRO A 22 1.12 -9.38 -13.25
CA PRO A 22 0.07 -10.39 -13.28
C PRO A 22 -0.83 -10.35 -12.03
N LEU A 23 -0.45 -9.58 -11.00
CA LEU A 23 -1.25 -9.39 -9.79
C LEU A 23 -2.38 -8.34 -9.96
N GLN A 24 -2.43 -7.61 -11.07
CA GLN A 24 -3.47 -6.58 -11.29
C GLN A 24 -4.88 -7.14 -11.44
N ASP A 25 -5.02 -8.35 -11.98
CA ASP A 25 -6.32 -8.89 -12.37
C ASP A 25 -7.13 -9.45 -11.19
N HIS A 26 -6.52 -9.65 -10.02
CA HIS A 26 -7.17 -10.25 -8.85
C HIS A 26 -6.65 -9.68 -7.53
N PHE A 27 -6.89 -8.39 -7.28
CA PHE A 27 -6.85 -7.91 -5.89
C PHE A 27 -8.01 -8.55 -5.13
N GLY A 28 -7.68 -9.41 -4.17
CA GLY A 28 -8.66 -10.07 -3.30
C GLY A 28 -9.42 -9.10 -2.40
N LEU A 29 -10.00 -9.63 -1.32
CA LEU A 29 -10.57 -8.80 -0.27
C LEU A 29 -9.45 -8.26 0.65
N VAL A 30 -9.71 -7.14 1.28
CA VAL A 30 -8.84 -6.54 2.31
C VAL A 30 -9.61 -6.32 3.61
N GLU A 31 -8.88 -6.24 4.71
CA GLU A 31 -9.37 -5.78 6.01
C GLU A 31 -8.61 -4.53 6.44
N GLU A 32 -9.32 -3.55 7.02
CA GLU A 32 -8.70 -2.42 7.70
C GLU A 32 -7.83 -2.91 8.85
N MET A 33 -6.65 -2.32 9.00
CA MET A 33 -5.79 -2.56 10.15
C MET A 33 -6.16 -1.65 11.33
N ASN A 34 -5.94 -2.14 12.55
CA ASN A 34 -6.04 -1.32 13.76
C ASN A 34 -4.68 -0.64 14.05
N ASP A 35 -4.32 0.33 13.20
CA ASP A 35 -3.00 0.96 13.13
C ASP A 35 -2.98 2.41 13.67
N GLY A 36 -4.04 2.82 14.38
CA GLY A 36 -4.21 4.20 14.83
C GLY A 36 -4.83 5.13 13.79
N GLY A 37 -5.32 4.58 12.67
CA GLY A 37 -5.98 5.34 11.61
C GLY A 37 -5.02 5.78 10.49
N MET A 38 -3.90 5.08 10.30
CA MET A 38 -3.00 5.34 9.16
C MET A 38 -3.61 4.89 7.83
N GLY A 39 -4.60 3.99 7.87
CA GLY A 39 -5.32 3.51 6.70
C GLY A 39 -4.66 2.30 6.02
N SER A 40 -3.81 1.57 6.75
CA SER A 40 -3.15 0.36 6.25
C SER A 40 -4.14 -0.78 6.09
N LEU A 41 -3.88 -1.63 5.10
CA LEU A 41 -4.77 -2.72 4.71
C LEU A 41 -4.06 -4.05 4.75
N LEU A 42 -4.74 -5.06 5.28
CA LEU A 42 -4.31 -6.44 5.22
C LEU A 42 -5.03 -7.18 4.08
N PHE A 43 -4.29 -7.82 3.19
CA PHE A 43 -4.89 -8.66 2.15
C PHE A 43 -5.39 -9.98 2.75
N VAL A 44 -6.63 -10.34 2.43
CA VAL A 44 -7.25 -11.60 2.86
C VAL A 44 -6.72 -12.74 2.02
N GLY A 45 -6.36 -13.84 2.68
CA GLY A 45 -5.86 -15.06 2.03
C GLY A 45 -4.36 -15.29 2.21
N ALA A 46 -3.63 -14.36 2.83
CA ALA A 46 -2.28 -14.63 3.31
C ALA A 46 -2.31 -15.77 4.34
N ALA A 47 -1.77 -16.94 3.97
CA ALA A 47 -1.84 -18.15 4.78
C ALA A 47 -1.02 -17.97 6.07
N ASP A 48 0.11 -17.29 5.95
CA ASP A 48 0.93 -16.83 7.06
C ASP A 48 0.88 -15.30 7.05
N ARG A 49 0.16 -14.69 8.01
CA ARG A 49 0.07 -13.23 8.19
C ARG A 49 1.40 -12.66 8.72
N ARG A 50 2.48 -12.83 7.96
CA ARG A 50 3.85 -12.45 8.31
C ARG A 50 4.51 -11.79 7.12
N PHE A 51 5.14 -10.64 7.37
CA PHE A 51 5.94 -9.94 6.39
C PHE A 51 7.05 -10.83 5.81
N GLY A 52 7.16 -10.83 4.48
CA GLY A 52 8.26 -11.45 3.73
C GLY A 52 9.18 -10.40 3.11
N ARG A 53 8.67 -9.56 2.21
CA ARG A 53 9.43 -8.47 1.58
C ARG A 53 8.53 -7.32 1.10
N CYS A 54 9.10 -6.13 0.97
CA CYS A 54 8.51 -5.03 0.21
C CYS A 54 8.78 -5.23 -1.29
N ILE A 55 7.78 -5.00 -2.14
CA ILE A 55 7.91 -5.09 -3.60
C ILE A 55 7.81 -3.75 -4.32
N GLY A 56 7.52 -2.68 -3.59
CA GLY A 56 7.59 -1.32 -4.11
C GLY A 56 6.91 -0.33 -3.18
N GLU A 57 7.19 0.94 -3.45
CA GLU A 57 6.79 2.05 -2.61
C GLU A 57 6.34 3.23 -3.47
N CYS A 58 5.39 3.99 -2.93
CA CYS A 58 5.03 5.31 -3.43
C CYS A 58 4.80 6.26 -2.26
N GLU A 59 4.61 7.53 -2.57
CA GLU A 59 4.30 8.55 -1.58
C GLU A 59 3.25 9.51 -2.15
N PHE A 60 2.53 10.20 -1.27
CA PHE A 60 1.64 11.31 -1.59
C PHE A 60 1.55 12.26 -0.40
N ASP A 61 0.98 13.45 -0.59
CA ASP A 61 0.66 14.34 0.53
C ASP A 61 -0.81 14.16 0.92
N ASP A 62 -1.08 13.96 2.21
CA ASP A 62 -2.45 13.89 2.74
C ASP A 62 -3.16 15.26 2.62
N ALA A 63 -4.45 15.33 2.94
CA ALA A 63 -5.26 16.54 2.80
C ALA A 63 -4.74 17.74 3.63
N ASP A 64 -3.95 17.49 4.67
CA ASP A 64 -3.28 18.52 5.48
C ASP A 64 -1.84 18.84 5.03
N GLY A 65 -1.39 18.26 3.91
CA GLY A 65 -0.07 18.50 3.34
C GLY A 65 1.06 17.70 4.00
N VAL A 66 0.74 16.77 4.91
CA VAL A 66 1.74 15.90 5.52
C VAL A 66 2.01 14.70 4.61
N LEU A 67 3.29 14.34 4.47
CA LEU A 67 3.73 13.22 3.64
C LEU A 67 3.19 11.88 4.19
N VAL A 68 2.63 11.08 3.28
CA VAL A 68 2.27 9.67 3.50
C VAL A 68 3.19 8.82 2.64
N SER A 69 3.92 7.91 3.29
CA SER A 69 4.68 6.84 2.65
C SER A 69 3.79 5.60 2.54
N VAL A 70 3.84 4.92 1.40
CA VAL A 70 3.05 3.72 1.14
C VAL A 70 3.98 2.60 0.67
N ALA A 71 3.89 1.43 1.29
CA ALA A 71 4.63 0.23 0.88
C ALA A 71 3.68 -0.93 0.57
N LEU A 72 3.92 -1.62 -0.54
CA LEU A 72 3.24 -2.87 -0.85
C LEU A 72 4.12 -4.05 -0.47
N ASN A 73 3.61 -4.89 0.42
CA ASN A 73 4.35 -5.98 1.04
C ASN A 73 3.78 -7.34 0.62
N LEU A 74 4.69 -8.28 0.35
CA LEU A 74 4.40 -9.70 0.19
C LEU A 74 4.65 -10.46 1.49
N GLY A 75 3.89 -11.54 1.66
CA GLY A 75 4.07 -12.51 2.72
C GLY A 75 5.26 -13.42 2.48
N GLN A 76 5.47 -14.39 3.37
CA GLN A 76 6.60 -15.32 3.28
C GLN A 76 6.48 -16.34 2.12
N ARG A 77 5.32 -16.43 1.46
CA ARG A 77 5.07 -17.33 0.33
C ARG A 77 4.77 -16.56 -0.96
N ASP A 78 5.24 -15.32 -1.05
CA ASP A 78 5.10 -14.42 -2.19
C ASP A 78 3.65 -14.03 -2.54
N GLU A 79 2.73 -14.18 -1.59
CA GLU A 79 1.36 -13.70 -1.70
C GLU A 79 1.23 -12.24 -1.24
N LEU A 80 0.25 -11.49 -1.78
CA LEU A 80 -0.07 -10.15 -1.28
C LEU A 80 -0.40 -10.22 0.22
N PHE A 81 0.28 -9.40 1.02
CA PHE A 81 0.15 -9.43 2.48
C PHE A 81 -0.42 -8.13 3.02
N GLU A 82 0.19 -6.99 2.70
CA GLU A 82 -0.18 -5.71 3.31
C GLU A 82 0.07 -4.54 2.36
N LEU A 83 -0.82 -3.55 2.41
CA LEU A 83 -0.57 -2.18 1.94
C LEU A 83 -0.38 -1.30 3.17
N ASP A 84 0.87 -1.01 3.49
CA ASP A 84 1.28 -0.28 4.69
C ASP A 84 1.30 1.21 4.40
N LEU A 85 0.53 1.99 5.16
CA LEU A 85 0.47 3.44 5.05
C LEU A 85 1.09 4.06 6.29
N TRP A 86 2.01 5.00 6.08
CA TRP A 86 2.68 5.71 7.14
C TRP A 86 2.64 7.21 6.91
N LYS A 87 1.87 7.92 7.73
CA LYS A 87 1.92 9.37 7.77
C LYS A 87 3.05 9.82 8.69
N VAL A 88 3.96 10.64 8.19
CA VAL A 88 5.25 10.91 8.87
C VAL A 88 5.14 11.62 10.22
N ASP A 89 3.98 12.21 10.53
CA ASP A 89 3.70 12.90 11.79
C ASP A 89 2.80 12.11 12.75
N PHE A 90 2.47 10.86 12.42
CA PHE A 90 1.61 9.97 13.20
C PHE A 90 0.15 10.41 13.37
N SER A 91 -0.29 11.47 12.70
CA SER A 91 -1.71 11.81 12.71
C SER A 91 -2.51 10.81 11.86
N PRO A 92 -3.82 10.62 12.13
CA PRO A 92 -4.65 9.77 11.28
C PRO A 92 -4.70 10.29 9.83
N LEU A 93 -4.80 9.36 8.88
CA LEU A 93 -4.98 9.65 7.47
C LEU A 93 -6.34 10.31 7.24
N GLN A 94 -6.36 11.46 6.57
CA GLN A 94 -7.60 12.13 6.20
C GLN A 94 -8.15 11.58 4.89
N ARG A 95 -7.29 11.36 3.88
CA ARG A 95 -7.71 10.83 2.58
C ARG A 95 -6.56 10.20 1.80
N ILE A 96 -6.83 9.04 1.18
CA ILE A 96 -5.95 8.48 0.15
C ILE A 96 -5.95 9.37 -1.10
N ALA A 97 -4.77 9.75 -1.57
CA ALA A 97 -4.63 10.58 -2.77
C ALA A 97 -5.24 9.94 -4.02
N VAL A 98 -5.68 10.79 -4.94
CA VAL A 98 -6.03 10.35 -6.30
C VAL A 98 -4.75 10.04 -7.07
N LEU A 99 -4.83 9.15 -8.07
CA LEU A 99 -3.67 8.65 -8.82
C LEU A 99 -2.74 9.75 -9.37
N GLY A 100 -3.28 10.92 -9.74
CA GLY A 100 -2.49 12.05 -10.27
C GLY A 100 -1.54 12.71 -9.26
N ASP A 101 -1.80 12.53 -7.95
CA ASP A 101 -0.99 13.12 -6.87
C ASP A 101 -0.02 12.08 -6.25
N VAL A 102 -0.14 10.81 -6.64
CA VAL A 102 0.75 9.73 -6.22
C VAL A 102 2.06 9.83 -6.99
N ARG A 103 3.19 9.75 -6.29
CA ARG A 103 4.53 9.84 -6.86
C ARG A 103 5.42 8.70 -6.38
N PRO A 104 6.45 8.31 -7.14
CA PRO A 104 7.41 7.30 -6.68
C PRO A 104 8.10 7.75 -5.38
N SER A 105 8.33 6.82 -4.46
CA SER A 105 9.07 7.09 -3.23
C SER A 105 10.44 7.69 -3.56
N ARG A 106 10.75 8.86 -2.97
CA ARG A 106 12.04 9.54 -3.18
C ARG A 106 13.19 8.87 -2.43
N TRP A 107 12.88 7.93 -1.55
CA TRP A 107 13.83 7.22 -0.70
C TRP A 107 14.49 6.02 -1.39
N LEU A 108 14.01 5.63 -2.58
CA LEU A 108 14.67 4.66 -3.45
C LEU A 108 15.84 5.27 -4.22
N ARG A 109 17.01 5.34 -3.56
CA ARG A 109 18.31 5.31 -4.25
C ARG A 109 19.07 4.06 -3.78
N HIS A 110 19.19 3.08 -4.68
CA HIS A 110 19.81 1.73 -4.53
C HIS A 110 18.80 0.69 -4.01
N THR A 111 18.52 -0.41 -4.72
CA THR A 111 19.52 -1.43 -5.09
C THR A 111 19.09 -2.19 -6.34
N LEU A 112 19.72 -1.93 -7.48
CA LEU A 112 19.94 -2.95 -8.52
C LEU A 112 21.41 -3.36 -8.39
N ARG A 113 21.65 -4.60 -8.00
CA ARG A 113 22.87 -5.35 -8.30
C ARG A 113 22.48 -6.75 -8.72
#